data_AF-A0A6J1UEQ7-F1
#
_entry.id   AF-A0A6J1UEQ7-F1
#
_cell.length_a   1.000
_cell.length_b   1.000
_cell.length_c   1.000
_cell.angle_alpha   90.00
_cell.angle_beta   90.00
_cell.angle_gamma   90.00
#
_symmetry.space_group_name_H-M   'P 1'
#
loop_
_entity.id
_entity.type
_entity.pdbx_description
1 polymer ?
#
loop_
_entity_poly.entity_id
_entity_poly.type
_entity_poly.pdbx_seq_one_letter_code
_entity_poly.pdbx_strand_id
1 'polypeptide(L)'
;MGFGNDLKYSHEALLKLQDWELRLLETVKKFMAMRIKSDKEYASTLQNLCNQVDKESTSQLDYVSNVAKSWLLIVQQTEQLSKIMKTHAEDLNAGPLHRLTVMIKDKQQIKKSYVGVHQQIEAEMFKVTKTELEKLKSSYRQLIKEVNSAKEKYKEALSKGKETEKAKDRYDKATMKLHMLHNQYVLALKGAQLHQHQYYDATLPLFLESLQKMQEEMIKGLKGILEEYSQITSLVTEELVNVHKEIQISVEQLDPGSEYSSFIETHRTSDIEQQEIEFDTSLLEENENLQANEIMWNNLTAEGLQTIYWRSFMSERN
;
A
#
# COMPACT_ATOMS: atom_id res chain seq x y z
N MET A 1 13.27 -1.81 31.45
CA MET A 1 12.75 -3.03 30.79
C MET A 1 13.40 -3.11 29.43
N GLY A 2 13.83 -4.30 29.01
CA GLY A 2 14.49 -4.53 27.73
C GLY A 2 14.87 -6.00 27.55
N PHE A 3 15.01 -6.45 26.32
CA PHE A 3 15.22 -7.86 26.00
C PHE A 3 16.46 -8.42 26.73
N GLY A 4 17.53 -7.63 26.83
CA GLY A 4 18.77 -8.04 27.49
C GLY A 4 18.66 -8.33 28.98
N ASN A 5 17.74 -7.66 29.69
CA ASN A 5 17.55 -7.86 31.12
C ASN A 5 16.41 -8.84 31.42
N ASP A 6 15.33 -8.77 30.64
CA ASP A 6 14.07 -9.42 31.00
C ASP A 6 13.82 -10.74 30.24
N LEU A 7 14.51 -10.98 29.11
CA LEU A 7 14.21 -12.10 28.19
C LEU A 7 15.38 -13.07 27.98
N LYS A 8 16.36 -13.10 28.88
CA LYS A 8 17.55 -13.99 28.81
C LYS A 8 17.20 -15.47 28.63
N TYR A 9 16.05 -15.91 29.11
CA TYR A 9 15.58 -17.31 29.04
C TYR A 9 14.38 -17.51 28.12
N SER A 10 14.09 -16.54 27.25
CA SER A 10 12.86 -16.49 26.45
C SER A 10 13.11 -16.56 24.95
N HIS A 11 14.16 -17.27 24.53
CA HIS A 11 14.54 -17.45 23.12
C HIS A 11 13.36 -17.89 22.24
N GLU A 12 12.63 -18.93 22.66
CA GLU A 12 11.46 -19.45 21.93
C GLU A 12 10.35 -18.39 21.77
N ALA A 13 10.13 -17.55 22.78
CA ALA A 13 9.16 -16.47 22.69
C ALA A 13 9.61 -15.40 21.68
N LEU A 14 10.90 -15.06 21.66
CA LEU A 14 11.49 -14.13 20.69
C LEU A 14 11.42 -14.65 19.24
N LEU A 15 11.55 -15.96 19.03
CA LEU A 15 11.35 -16.56 17.71
C LEU A 15 9.89 -16.48 17.27
N LYS A 16 8.96 -16.85 18.15
CA LYS A 16 7.51 -16.75 17.89
C LYS A 16 7.06 -15.33 17.59
N LEU A 17 7.62 -14.34 18.32
CA LEU A 17 7.38 -12.93 18.05
C LEU A 17 7.81 -12.57 16.63
N GLN A 18 9.06 -12.87 16.25
CA GLN A 18 9.57 -12.58 14.91
C GLN A 18 8.77 -13.27 13.79
N ASP A 19 8.30 -14.50 14.02
CA ASP A 19 7.43 -15.22 13.09
C ASP A 19 6.04 -14.61 12.95
N TRP A 20 5.48 -14.12 14.05
CA TRP A 20 4.22 -13.39 14.02
C TRP A 20 4.36 -12.06 13.28
N GLU A 21 5.41 -11.28 13.56
CA GLU A 21 5.67 -10.00 12.88
C GLU A 21 5.89 -10.19 11.38
N LEU A 22 6.64 -11.23 10.97
CA LEU A 22 6.82 -11.56 9.54
C LEU A 22 5.48 -11.85 8.84
N ARG A 23 4.61 -12.63 9.49
CA ARG A 23 3.27 -12.92 8.96
C ARG A 23 2.41 -11.66 8.86
N LEU A 24 2.50 -10.77 9.85
CA LEU A 24 1.80 -9.49 9.83
C LEU A 24 2.26 -8.63 8.64
N LEU A 25 3.57 -8.49 8.43
CA LEU A 25 4.12 -7.71 7.32
C LEU A 25 3.68 -8.27 5.95
N GLU A 26 3.62 -9.59 5.80
CA GLU A 26 3.10 -10.22 4.57
C GLU A 26 1.60 -9.93 4.36
N THR A 27 0.81 -9.89 5.43
CA THR A 27 -0.61 -9.48 5.36
C THR A 27 -0.73 -8.02 4.94
N VAL A 28 0.07 -7.12 5.51
CA VAL A 28 0.10 -5.69 5.13
C VAL A 28 0.49 -5.53 3.67
N LYS A 29 1.50 -6.28 3.19
CA LYS A 29 1.92 -6.29 1.79
C LYS A 29 0.80 -6.73 0.86
N LYS A 30 0.09 -7.81 1.19
CA LYS A 30 -1.07 -8.28 0.41
C LYS A 30 -2.17 -7.24 0.37
N PHE A 31 -2.46 -6.60 1.49
CA PHE A 31 -3.44 -5.53 1.58
C PHE A 31 -3.08 -4.34 0.68
N MET A 32 -1.83 -3.86 0.73
CA MET A 32 -1.36 -2.78 -0.14
C MET A 32 -1.43 -3.18 -1.62
N ALA A 33 -1.04 -4.41 -1.97
CA ALA A 33 -1.14 -4.91 -3.35
C ALA A 33 -2.59 -4.95 -3.86
N MET A 34 -3.55 -5.35 -3.00
CA MET A 34 -4.97 -5.27 -3.34
C MET A 34 -5.42 -3.83 -3.52
N ARG A 35 -5.00 -2.90 -2.65
CA ARG A 35 -5.33 -1.48 -2.81
C ARG A 35 -4.84 -0.90 -4.13
N ILE A 36 -3.58 -1.18 -4.51
CA ILE A 36 -3.01 -0.79 -5.82
C ILE A 36 -3.86 -1.33 -6.97
N LYS A 37 -4.27 -2.60 -6.88
CA LYS A 37 -5.12 -3.21 -7.91
C LYS A 37 -6.47 -2.49 -8.00
N SER A 38 -7.13 -2.23 -6.87
CA SER A 38 -8.41 -1.52 -6.83
C SER A 38 -8.32 -0.11 -7.42
N ASP A 39 -7.28 0.66 -7.05
CA ASP A 39 -7.10 2.03 -7.55
C ASP A 39 -6.83 2.03 -9.08
N LYS A 40 -6.07 1.05 -9.59
CA LYS A 40 -5.85 0.87 -11.05
C LYS A 40 -7.12 0.49 -11.80
N GLU A 41 -7.92 -0.41 -11.24
CA GLU A 41 -9.19 -0.81 -11.84
C GLU A 41 -10.16 0.37 -11.86
N TYR A 42 -10.26 1.12 -10.78
CA TYR A 42 -11.09 2.33 -10.70
C TYR A 42 -10.68 3.38 -11.75
N ALA A 43 -9.38 3.69 -11.83
CA ALA A 43 -8.84 4.59 -12.86
C ALA A 43 -9.20 4.10 -14.28
N SER A 44 -9.02 2.81 -14.58
CA SER A 44 -9.36 2.26 -15.88
C SER A 44 -10.85 2.36 -16.19
N THR A 45 -11.73 2.14 -15.22
CA THR A 45 -13.18 2.27 -15.41
C THR A 45 -13.57 3.72 -15.71
N LEU A 46 -13.01 4.69 -14.99
CA LEU A 46 -13.23 6.12 -15.26
C LEU A 46 -12.74 6.51 -16.66
N GLN A 47 -11.53 6.07 -17.06
CA GLN A 47 -11.01 6.33 -18.39
C GLN A 47 -11.93 5.77 -19.48
N ASN A 48 -12.42 4.55 -19.31
CA ASN A 48 -13.31 3.91 -20.26
C ASN A 48 -14.65 4.65 -20.38
N LEU A 49 -15.19 5.17 -19.28
CA LEU A 49 -16.38 6.02 -19.28
C LEU A 49 -16.15 7.29 -20.12
N CYS A 50 -15.04 7.99 -19.92
CA CYS A 50 -14.69 9.20 -20.67
C CYS A 50 -14.46 8.92 -22.16
N ASN A 51 -13.96 7.74 -22.52
CA ASN A 51 -13.72 7.35 -23.91
C ASN A 51 -14.99 6.99 -24.69
N GLN A 52 -16.09 6.67 -24.00
CA GLN A 52 -17.39 6.38 -24.62
C GLN A 52 -18.17 7.66 -24.97
N VAL A 53 -17.75 8.81 -24.45
CA VAL A 53 -18.38 10.09 -24.75
C VAL A 53 -18.03 10.50 -26.18
N ASP A 54 -19.05 10.71 -27.00
CA ASP A 54 -18.89 11.29 -28.32
C ASP A 54 -18.57 12.79 -28.20
N LYS A 55 -17.28 13.09 -28.05
CA LYS A 55 -16.75 14.46 -27.98
C LYS A 55 -16.93 15.21 -29.31
N GLU A 56 -17.06 14.50 -30.43
CA GLU A 56 -17.26 15.11 -31.75
C GLU A 56 -18.68 15.68 -31.88
N SER A 57 -19.71 14.97 -31.40
CA SER A 57 -21.08 15.47 -31.33
C SER A 57 -21.23 16.80 -30.58
N THR A 58 -20.39 17.03 -29.58
CA THR A 58 -20.39 18.28 -28.78
C THR A 58 -19.66 19.44 -29.48
N SER A 59 -18.80 19.12 -30.46
CA SER A 59 -17.90 20.05 -31.15
C SER A 59 -18.39 20.45 -32.54
N GLN A 60 -19.35 19.71 -33.10
CA GLN A 60 -19.89 19.92 -34.45
C GLN A 60 -21.08 20.90 -34.50
N LEU A 61 -21.48 21.48 -33.37
CA LEU A 61 -22.51 22.51 -33.36
C LEU A 61 -21.99 23.76 -34.07
N ASP A 62 -22.82 24.33 -34.95
CA ASP A 62 -22.58 25.62 -35.63
C ASP A 62 -22.85 26.83 -34.72
N TYR A 63 -23.22 26.56 -33.46
CA TYR A 63 -23.42 27.52 -32.39
C TYR A 63 -22.80 27.00 -31.08
N VAL A 64 -22.68 27.90 -30.12
CA VAL A 64 -22.14 27.61 -28.80
C VAL A 64 -23.26 27.23 -27.83
N SER A 65 -23.21 26.00 -27.28
CA SER A 65 -24.06 25.56 -26.16
C SER A 65 -23.27 25.57 -24.84
N ASN A 66 -23.79 26.26 -23.82
CA ASN A 66 -23.14 26.32 -22.50
C ASN A 66 -23.32 24.99 -21.75
N VAL A 67 -24.45 24.32 -21.93
CA VAL A 67 -24.67 22.95 -21.44
C VAL A 67 -23.65 21.98 -22.04
N ALA A 68 -23.44 22.03 -23.36
CA ALA A 68 -22.47 21.20 -24.05
C ALA A 68 -21.04 21.42 -23.53
N LYS A 69 -20.64 22.69 -23.33
CA LYS A 69 -19.35 23.06 -22.72
C LYS A 69 -19.20 22.51 -21.30
N SER A 70 -20.21 22.72 -20.45
CA SER A 70 -20.18 22.24 -19.06
C SER A 70 -20.09 20.72 -18.98
N TRP A 71 -20.83 20.01 -19.85
CA TRP A 71 -20.72 18.56 -19.98
C TRP A 71 -19.32 18.10 -20.36
N LEU A 72 -18.69 18.75 -21.36
CA LEU A 72 -17.33 18.41 -21.77
C LEU A 72 -16.32 18.64 -20.62
N LEU A 73 -16.49 19.71 -19.84
CA LEU A 73 -15.64 19.98 -18.68
C LEU A 73 -15.79 18.88 -17.60
N ILE A 74 -17.02 18.42 -17.33
CA ILE A 74 -17.26 17.28 -16.41
C ILE A 74 -16.50 16.03 -16.89
N VAL A 75 -16.55 15.74 -18.19
CA VAL A 75 -15.85 14.58 -18.78
C VAL A 75 -14.33 14.73 -18.67
N GLN A 76 -13.79 15.93 -18.90
CA GLN A 76 -12.35 16.23 -18.75
C GLN A 76 -11.89 16.11 -17.30
N GLN A 77 -12.65 16.63 -16.34
CA GLN A 77 -12.34 16.51 -14.91
C GLN A 77 -12.42 15.06 -14.41
N THR A 78 -13.37 14.28 -14.94
CA THR A 78 -13.44 12.83 -14.67
C THR A 78 -12.24 12.07 -15.24
N GLU A 79 -11.73 12.48 -16.42
CA GLU A 79 -10.50 11.94 -16.99
C GLU A 79 -9.26 12.35 -16.16
N GLN A 80 -9.23 13.56 -15.59
CA GLN A 80 -8.19 13.98 -14.67
C GLN A 80 -8.19 13.13 -13.39
N LEU A 81 -9.36 12.86 -12.80
CA LEU A 81 -9.50 11.95 -11.66
C LEU A 81 -8.94 10.56 -11.96
N SER A 82 -9.23 10.00 -13.13
CA SER A 82 -8.67 8.73 -13.60
C SER A 82 -7.13 8.75 -13.56
N LYS A 83 -6.51 9.82 -14.08
CA LYS A 83 -5.05 9.97 -14.10
C LYS A 83 -4.47 10.03 -12.68
N ILE A 84 -5.07 10.80 -11.77
CA ILE A 84 -4.65 10.91 -10.37
C ILE A 84 -4.68 9.53 -9.70
N MET A 85 -5.79 8.79 -9.84
CA MET A 85 -5.94 7.45 -9.25
C MET A 85 -4.92 6.45 -9.79
N LYS A 86 -4.60 6.53 -11.08
CA LYS A 86 -3.55 5.72 -11.68
C LYS A 86 -2.17 6.06 -11.08
N THR A 87 -1.84 7.34 -10.96
CA THR A 87 -0.59 7.82 -10.33
C THR A 87 -0.47 7.36 -8.89
N HIS A 88 -1.51 7.52 -8.07
CA HIS A 88 -1.53 7.04 -6.68
C HIS A 88 -1.19 5.54 -6.61
N ALA A 89 -1.75 4.73 -7.51
CA ALA A 89 -1.48 3.30 -7.54
C ALA A 89 -0.04 2.97 -7.99
N GLU A 90 0.53 3.76 -8.89
CA GLU A 90 1.92 3.61 -9.34
C GLU A 90 2.91 4.03 -8.25
N ASP A 91 2.67 5.16 -7.58
CA ASP A 91 3.49 5.67 -6.47
C ASP A 91 3.43 4.71 -5.27
N LEU A 92 2.24 4.21 -4.93
CA LEU A 92 2.09 3.23 -3.86
C LEU A 92 2.87 1.94 -4.16
N ASN A 93 2.90 1.51 -5.43
CA ASN A 93 3.61 0.32 -5.86
C ASN A 93 5.14 0.52 -5.86
N ALA A 94 5.62 1.66 -6.37
CA ALA A 94 7.05 1.96 -6.49
C ALA A 94 7.70 2.37 -5.17
N GLY A 95 6.95 3.01 -4.26
CA GLY A 95 7.45 3.50 -2.97
C GLY A 95 7.14 2.54 -1.81
N PRO A 96 6.00 2.71 -1.09
CA PRO A 96 5.71 1.97 0.13
C PRO A 96 5.72 0.45 -0.04
N LEU A 97 5.09 -0.10 -1.08
CA LEU A 97 5.04 -1.56 -1.30
C LEU A 97 6.43 -2.15 -1.56
N HIS A 98 7.26 -1.45 -2.34
CA HIS A 98 8.64 -1.87 -2.60
C HIS A 98 9.46 -1.90 -1.32
N ARG A 99 9.47 -0.81 -0.54
CA ARG A 99 10.21 -0.73 0.73
C ARG A 99 9.73 -1.76 1.74
N LEU A 100 8.41 -2.00 1.82
CA LEU A 100 7.86 -3.07 2.66
C LEU A 100 8.37 -4.46 2.23
N THR A 101 8.45 -4.70 0.92
CA THR A 101 8.97 -5.97 0.38
C THR A 101 10.45 -6.17 0.71
N VAL A 102 11.27 -5.11 0.66
CA VAL A 102 12.67 -5.16 1.06
C VAL A 102 12.79 -5.40 2.57
N MET A 103 12.03 -4.67 3.38
CA MET A 103 12.01 -4.82 4.85
C MET A 103 11.66 -6.24 5.29
N ILE A 104 10.71 -6.92 4.61
CA ILE A 104 10.36 -8.32 4.89
C ILE A 104 11.57 -9.23 4.65
N LYS A 105 12.28 -9.05 3.53
CA LYS A 105 13.49 -9.84 3.21
C LYS A 105 14.59 -9.61 4.24
N ASP A 106 14.83 -8.35 4.61
CA ASP A 106 15.83 -8.00 5.62
C ASP A 106 15.48 -8.61 6.97
N LYS A 107 14.20 -8.57 7.37
CA LYS A 107 13.72 -9.23 8.61
C LYS A 107 13.99 -10.73 8.62
N GLN A 108 13.72 -11.41 7.51
CA GLN A 108 13.98 -12.85 7.38
C GLN A 108 15.48 -13.15 7.53
N GLN A 109 16.34 -12.31 6.95
CA GLN A 109 17.79 -12.45 7.05
C GLN A 109 18.29 -12.18 8.48
N ILE A 110 17.78 -11.12 9.12
CA ILE A 110 18.06 -10.79 10.52
C ILE A 110 17.67 -11.94 11.44
N LYS A 111 16.48 -12.52 11.27
CA LYS A 111 16.03 -13.67 12.06
C LYS A 111 16.98 -14.86 11.91
N LYS A 112 17.40 -15.19 10.69
CA LYS A 112 18.37 -16.28 10.44
C LYS A 112 19.71 -16.00 11.12
N SER A 113 20.21 -14.76 11.00
CA SER A 113 21.45 -14.33 11.66
C SER A 113 21.34 -14.45 13.18
N TYR A 114 20.25 -13.97 13.77
CA TYR A 114 19.97 -14.09 15.20
C TYR A 114 20.00 -15.55 15.67
N VAL A 115 19.32 -16.46 14.96
CA VAL A 115 19.32 -17.90 15.31
C VAL A 115 20.73 -18.48 15.23
N GLY A 116 21.48 -18.18 14.18
CA GLY A 116 22.85 -18.67 14.00
C GLY A 116 23.80 -18.20 15.10
N VAL A 117 23.79 -16.90 15.41
CA VAL A 117 24.62 -16.32 16.47
C VAL A 117 24.20 -16.86 17.84
N HIS A 118 22.90 -16.96 18.13
CA HIS A 118 22.39 -17.52 19.37
C HIS A 118 22.85 -18.97 19.58
N GLN A 119 22.76 -19.82 18.55
CA GLN A 119 23.25 -21.20 18.61
C GLN A 119 24.76 -21.27 18.84
N GLN A 120 25.52 -20.38 18.21
CA GLN A 120 26.97 -20.33 18.38
C GLN A 120 27.37 -19.96 19.82
N ILE A 121 26.76 -18.92 20.39
CA ILE A 121 27.09 -18.49 21.77
C ILE A 121 26.68 -19.56 22.81
N GLU A 122 25.54 -20.23 22.61
CA GLU A 122 25.09 -21.33 23.47
C GLU A 122 25.99 -22.56 23.36
N ALA A 123 26.41 -22.92 22.14
CA ALA A 123 27.30 -24.05 21.92
C ALA A 123 28.67 -23.85 22.59
N GLU A 124 29.25 -22.65 22.49
CA GLU A 124 30.53 -22.35 23.15
C GLU A 124 30.38 -22.35 24.67
N MET A 125 29.30 -21.76 25.20
CA MET A 125 28.98 -21.81 26.63
C MET A 125 28.85 -23.26 27.14
N PHE A 126 28.10 -24.11 26.43
CA PHE A 126 27.95 -25.52 26.78
C PHE A 126 29.28 -26.28 26.71
N LYS A 127 30.09 -26.04 25.67
CA LYS A 127 31.40 -26.68 25.50
C LYS A 127 32.33 -26.39 26.68
N VAL A 128 32.52 -25.11 27.01
CA VAL A 128 33.45 -24.66 28.06
C VAL A 128 32.97 -25.10 29.45
N THR A 129 31.67 -24.97 29.75
CA THR A 129 31.15 -25.19 31.12
C THR A 129 30.68 -26.60 31.41
N LYS A 130 30.41 -27.41 30.39
CA LYS A 130 29.96 -28.81 30.55
C LYS A 130 30.96 -29.78 29.93
N THR A 131 31.16 -29.72 28.62
CA THR A 131 31.88 -30.75 27.87
C THR A 131 33.34 -30.88 28.32
N GLU A 132 34.07 -29.77 28.40
CA GLU A 132 35.50 -29.76 28.77
C GLU A 132 35.71 -30.10 30.25
N LEU A 133 34.89 -29.53 31.13
CA LEU A 133 34.97 -29.82 32.57
C LEU A 133 34.64 -31.29 32.87
N GLU A 134 33.66 -31.89 32.19
CA GLU A 134 33.30 -33.29 32.43
C GLU A 134 34.38 -34.26 31.93
N LYS A 135 35.05 -33.94 30.81
CA LYS A 135 36.24 -34.68 30.36
C LYS A 135 37.34 -34.65 31.44
N LEU A 136 37.67 -33.47 31.96
CA LEU A 136 38.68 -33.32 33.01
C LEU A 136 38.29 -34.08 34.29
N LYS A 137 37.03 -33.99 34.73
CA LYS A 137 36.54 -34.74 35.91
C LYS A 137 36.62 -36.26 35.71
N SER A 138 36.29 -36.75 34.52
CA SER A 138 36.39 -38.18 34.20
C SER A 138 37.84 -38.67 34.32
N SER A 139 38.77 -37.96 33.68
CA SER A 139 40.22 -38.23 33.79
C SER A 139 40.70 -38.11 35.25
N TYR A 140 40.18 -37.14 36.01
CA TYR A 140 40.54 -36.93 37.41
C TYR A 140 40.15 -38.15 38.25
N ARG A 141 38.92 -38.66 38.11
CA ARG A 141 38.45 -39.86 38.81
C ARG A 141 39.29 -41.09 38.45
N GLN A 142 39.72 -41.21 37.20
CA GLN A 142 40.59 -42.30 36.77
C GLN A 142 41.98 -42.21 37.42
N LEU A 143 42.61 -41.04 37.43
CA LEU A 143 43.92 -40.85 38.07
C LEU A 143 43.87 -41.03 39.59
N ILE A 144 42.78 -40.65 40.26
CA ILE A 144 42.60 -40.96 41.69
C ILE A 144 42.67 -42.48 41.92
N LYS A 145 41.96 -43.27 41.11
CA LYS A 145 41.99 -44.74 41.20
C LYS A 145 43.40 -45.29 40.95
N GLU A 146 44.11 -44.74 39.96
CA GLU A 146 45.49 -45.12 39.64
C GLU A 146 46.45 -44.81 40.79
N VAL A 147 46.38 -43.60 41.36
CA VAL A 147 47.19 -43.17 42.52
C VAL A 147 46.90 -44.03 43.73
N ASN A 148 45.63 -44.31 44.05
CA ASN A 148 45.26 -45.18 45.17
C ASN A 148 45.78 -46.60 44.97
N SER A 149 45.68 -47.16 43.77
CA SER A 149 46.23 -48.49 43.46
C SER A 149 47.75 -48.52 43.58
N ALA A 150 48.44 -47.50 43.06
CA ALA A 150 49.90 -47.39 43.18
C ALA A 150 50.34 -47.22 44.64
N LYS A 151 49.58 -46.47 45.44
CA LYS A 151 49.81 -46.27 46.88
C LYS A 151 49.73 -47.59 47.65
N GLU A 152 48.68 -48.39 47.43
CA GLU A 152 48.55 -49.69 48.10
C GLU A 152 49.67 -50.67 47.70
N LYS A 153 50.00 -50.75 46.41
CA LYS A 153 51.14 -51.56 45.94
C LYS A 153 52.47 -51.11 46.55
N TYR A 154 52.68 -49.82 46.73
CA TYR A 154 53.87 -49.30 47.40
C TYR A 154 53.92 -49.69 48.88
N LYS A 155 52.80 -49.58 49.61
CA LYS A 155 52.71 -50.05 51.01
C LYS A 155 53.01 -51.54 51.14
N GLU A 156 52.50 -52.37 50.23
CA GLU A 156 52.79 -53.81 50.20
C GLU A 156 54.27 -54.12 49.91
N ALA A 157 54.89 -53.38 48.98
CA ALA A 157 56.32 -53.54 48.70
C ALA A 157 57.17 -53.14 49.91
N LEU A 158 56.75 -52.10 50.65
CA LEU A 158 57.40 -51.63 51.87
C LEU A 158 57.30 -52.66 53.00
N SER A 159 56.14 -53.29 53.18
CA SER A 159 55.96 -54.33 54.22
C SER A 159 56.71 -55.63 53.91
N LYS A 160 56.91 -55.95 52.62
CA LYS A 160 57.63 -57.14 52.16
C LYS A 160 59.13 -56.91 51.93
N GLY A 161 59.63 -55.68 52.04
CA GLY A 161 61.05 -55.32 51.88
C GLY A 161 61.65 -55.58 50.49
N LYS A 162 60.83 -55.74 49.44
CA LYS A 162 61.27 -56.14 48.08
C LYS A 162 60.72 -55.17 47.03
N GLU A 163 61.56 -54.77 46.07
CA GLU A 163 61.21 -53.84 44.96
C GLU A 163 60.63 -52.48 45.40
N THR A 164 61.00 -52.00 46.60
CA THR A 164 60.47 -50.78 47.22
C THR A 164 60.69 -49.53 46.35
N GLU A 165 61.88 -49.36 45.78
CA GLU A 165 62.23 -48.16 44.99
C GLU A 165 61.43 -48.07 43.68
N LYS A 166 61.21 -49.21 43.02
CA LYS A 166 60.41 -49.29 41.78
C LYS A 166 58.93 -49.02 42.05
N ALA A 167 58.42 -49.49 43.18
CA ALA A 167 57.04 -49.21 43.59
C ALA A 167 56.85 -47.74 44.00
N LYS A 168 57.87 -47.13 44.64
CA LYS A 168 57.89 -45.70 44.97
C LYS A 168 57.87 -44.82 43.72
N ASP A 169 58.76 -45.05 42.76
CA ASP A 169 58.83 -44.29 41.50
C ASP A 169 57.49 -44.34 40.73
N ARG A 170 56.80 -45.49 40.71
CA ARG A 170 55.47 -45.62 40.11
C ARG A 170 54.42 -44.79 40.84
N TYR A 171 54.44 -44.79 42.18
CA TYR A 171 53.53 -43.99 42.99
C TYR A 171 53.79 -42.49 42.80
N ASP A 172 55.05 -42.06 42.80
CA ASP A 172 55.44 -40.66 42.60
C ASP A 172 55.03 -40.17 41.21
N LYS A 173 55.23 -40.98 40.16
CA LYS A 173 54.78 -40.67 38.79
C LYS A 173 53.25 -40.56 38.68
N ALA A 174 52.50 -41.47 39.27
CA ALA A 174 51.04 -41.40 39.27
C ALA A 174 50.55 -40.15 40.02
N THR A 175 51.18 -39.82 41.15
CA THR A 175 50.87 -38.64 41.96
C THR A 175 51.19 -37.35 41.20
N MET A 176 52.33 -37.28 40.52
CA MET A 176 52.70 -36.15 39.66
C MET A 176 51.66 -35.92 38.56
N LYS A 177 51.22 -36.99 37.86
CA LYS A 177 50.16 -36.89 36.85
C LYS A 177 48.85 -36.36 37.43
N LEU A 178 48.46 -36.85 38.61
CA LEU A 178 47.25 -36.36 39.29
C LEU A 178 47.37 -34.88 39.66
N HIS A 179 48.51 -34.43 40.19
CA HIS A 179 48.73 -33.02 40.53
C HIS A 179 48.72 -32.12 39.28
N MET A 180 49.34 -32.56 38.19
CA MET A 180 49.28 -31.82 36.91
C MET A 180 47.84 -31.69 36.41
N LEU A 181 47.07 -32.79 36.43
CA LEU A 181 45.67 -32.76 36.03
C LEU A 181 44.81 -31.91 36.99
N HIS A 182 45.10 -31.93 38.29
CA HIS A 182 44.43 -31.07 39.26
C HIS A 182 44.60 -29.60 38.90
N ASN A 183 45.83 -29.18 38.62
CA ASN A 183 46.12 -27.81 38.20
C ASN A 183 45.38 -27.44 36.92
N GLN A 184 45.37 -28.32 35.91
CA GLN A 184 44.60 -28.11 34.68
C GLN A 184 43.11 -27.98 34.95
N TYR A 185 42.54 -28.84 35.80
CA TYR A 185 41.13 -28.78 36.17
C TYR A 185 40.77 -27.49 36.91
N VAL A 186 41.58 -27.06 37.87
CA VAL A 186 41.36 -25.81 38.62
C VAL A 186 41.41 -24.61 37.68
N LEU A 187 42.38 -24.56 36.77
CA LEU A 187 42.48 -23.49 35.77
C LEU A 187 41.28 -23.49 34.82
N ALA A 188 40.90 -24.65 34.28
CA ALA A 188 39.74 -24.78 33.40
C ALA A 188 38.44 -24.40 34.12
N LEU A 189 38.29 -24.78 35.40
CA LEU A 189 37.14 -24.40 36.22
C LEU A 189 37.06 -22.89 36.40
N LYS A 190 38.19 -22.21 36.67
CA LYS A 190 38.23 -20.75 36.75
C LYS A 190 37.93 -20.08 35.42
N GLY A 191 38.46 -20.60 34.31
CA GLY A 191 38.12 -20.13 32.97
C GLY A 191 36.63 -20.26 32.66
N ALA A 192 36.04 -21.42 32.97
CA ALA A 192 34.62 -21.69 32.78
C ALA A 192 33.72 -20.80 33.65
N GLN A 193 34.11 -20.55 34.91
CA GLN A 193 33.42 -19.61 35.79
C GLN A 193 33.43 -18.20 35.19
N LEU A 194 34.58 -17.71 34.73
CA LEU A 194 34.68 -16.38 34.13
C LEU A 194 33.84 -16.29 32.84
N HIS A 195 33.92 -17.31 31.98
CA HIS A 195 33.13 -17.37 30.75
C HIS A 195 31.62 -17.36 31.03
N GLN A 196 31.17 -18.10 32.04
CA GLN A 196 29.76 -18.11 32.45
C GLN A 196 29.29 -16.73 32.94
N HIS A 197 30.08 -16.03 33.75
CA HIS A 197 29.72 -14.68 34.21
C HIS A 197 29.66 -13.72 33.03
N GLN A 198 30.70 -13.71 32.18
CA GLN A 198 30.72 -12.89 30.97
C GLN A 198 29.51 -13.15 30.06
N TYR A 199 29.10 -14.41 29.92
CA TYR A 199 27.93 -14.80 29.14
C TYR A 199 26.64 -14.14 29.65
N TYR A 200 26.32 -14.31 30.93
CA TYR A 200 25.05 -13.84 31.51
C TYR A 200 25.02 -12.34 31.85
N ASP A 201 26.18 -11.75 32.14
CA ASP A 201 26.28 -10.36 32.58
C ASP A 201 26.53 -9.41 31.41
N ALA A 202 27.10 -9.87 30.30
CA ALA A 202 27.45 -9.02 29.16
C ALA A 202 27.01 -9.59 27.80
N THR A 203 27.50 -10.76 27.40
CA THR A 203 27.35 -11.25 26.01
C THR A 203 25.89 -11.42 25.61
N LEU A 204 25.11 -12.19 26.38
CA LEU A 204 23.71 -12.45 26.09
C LEU A 204 22.84 -11.18 26.23
N PRO A 205 22.97 -10.37 27.30
CA PRO A 205 22.24 -9.11 27.41
C PRO A 205 22.46 -8.18 26.21
N LEU A 206 23.72 -7.91 25.85
CA LEU A 206 24.07 -7.02 24.74
C LEU A 206 23.55 -7.55 23.40
N PHE A 207 23.62 -8.87 23.20
CA PHE A 207 23.08 -9.50 22.01
C PHE A 207 21.55 -9.29 21.91
N LEU A 208 20.81 -9.52 22.99
CA LEU A 208 19.36 -9.32 23.03
C LEU A 208 18.96 -7.84 22.92
N GLU A 209 19.73 -6.91 23.50
CA GLU A 209 19.55 -5.47 23.30
C GLU A 209 19.76 -5.07 21.84
N SER A 210 20.76 -5.66 21.16
CA SER A 210 20.97 -5.42 19.73
C SER A 210 19.77 -5.88 18.89
N LEU A 211 19.16 -7.02 19.24
CA LEU A 211 17.94 -7.50 18.59
C LEU A 211 16.78 -6.53 18.82
N GLN A 212 16.58 -6.08 20.07
CA GLN A 212 15.53 -5.12 20.41
C GLN A 212 15.67 -3.83 19.59
N LYS A 213 16.87 -3.23 19.60
CA LYS A 213 17.14 -2.00 18.85
C LYS A 213 16.87 -2.16 17.36
N MET A 214 17.23 -3.32 16.80
CA MET A 214 16.96 -3.61 15.40
C MET A 214 15.46 -3.73 15.12
N GLN A 215 14.69 -4.37 16.01
CA GLN A 215 13.23 -4.42 15.88
C GLN A 215 12.58 -3.05 16.01
N GLU A 216 13.04 -2.21 16.93
CA GLU A 216 12.54 -0.83 17.11
C GLU A 216 12.80 0.02 15.85
N GLU A 217 13.99 -0.08 15.25
CA GLU A 217 14.31 0.66 14.02
C GLU A 217 13.46 0.18 12.83
N MET A 218 13.14 -1.12 12.78
CA MET A 218 12.19 -1.65 11.81
C MET A 218 10.77 -1.10 12.01
N ILE A 219 10.30 -1.00 13.26
CA ILE A 219 8.99 -0.42 13.57
C ILE A 219 8.94 1.04 13.12
N LYS A 220 10.02 1.79 13.35
CA LYS A 220 10.15 3.16 12.86
C LYS A 220 10.09 3.24 11.32
N GLY A 221 10.78 2.33 10.63
CA GLY A 221 10.69 2.21 9.17
C GLY A 221 9.27 1.89 8.70
N LEU A 222 8.58 0.96 9.38
CA LEU A 222 7.21 0.58 9.06
C LEU A 222 6.26 1.75 9.26
N LYS A 223 6.44 2.55 10.33
CA LYS A 223 5.68 3.77 10.56
C LYS A 223 5.78 4.71 9.35
N GLY A 224 6.99 4.97 8.85
CA GLY A 224 7.18 5.82 7.66
C GLY A 224 6.48 5.26 6.40
N ILE A 225 6.51 3.94 6.21
CA ILE A 225 5.79 3.28 5.10
C ILE A 225 4.27 3.49 5.24
N LEU A 226 3.72 3.37 6.45
CA LEU A 226 2.28 3.53 6.70
C LEU A 226 1.83 4.99 6.60
N GLU A 227 2.67 5.94 7.02
CA GLU A 227 2.43 7.37 6.85
C GLU A 227 2.35 7.72 5.36
N GLU A 228 3.32 7.29 4.56
CA GLU A 228 3.32 7.52 3.11
C GLU A 228 2.15 6.82 2.41
N TYR A 229 1.80 5.59 2.83
CA TYR A 229 0.59 4.92 2.37
C TYR A 229 -0.66 5.78 2.61
N SER A 230 -0.80 6.35 3.81
CA SER A 230 -1.97 7.17 4.16
C SER A 230 -2.06 8.45 3.34
N GLN A 231 -0.91 9.05 3.01
CA GLN A 231 -0.83 10.25 2.19
C GLN A 231 -1.22 9.97 0.74
N ILE A 232 -0.61 8.94 0.13
CA ILE A 232 -0.86 8.56 -1.27
C ILE A 232 -2.31 8.09 -1.46
N THR A 233 -2.86 7.33 -0.51
CA THR A 233 -4.20 6.73 -0.68
C THR A 233 -5.36 7.64 -0.25
N SER A 234 -5.06 8.87 0.16
CA SER A 234 -6.06 9.85 0.56
C SER A 234 -6.90 10.30 -0.64
N LEU A 235 -8.22 10.30 -0.48
CA LEU A 235 -9.17 10.80 -1.48
C LEU A 235 -9.60 12.26 -1.22
N VAL A 236 -9.01 12.89 -0.21
CA VAL A 236 -9.30 14.27 0.21
C VAL A 236 -8.07 15.18 0.04
N THR A 237 -7.21 14.86 -0.93
CA THR A 237 -6.09 15.72 -1.30
C THR A 237 -6.59 16.98 -1.99
N GLU A 238 -5.80 18.04 -1.96
CA GLU A 238 -6.13 19.30 -2.61
C GLU A 238 -6.38 19.11 -4.12
N GLU A 239 -5.60 18.26 -4.77
CA GLU A 239 -5.75 17.93 -6.20
C GLU A 239 -7.12 17.32 -6.51
N LEU A 240 -7.55 16.31 -5.74
CA LEU A 240 -8.87 15.69 -5.87
C LEU A 240 -10.01 16.67 -5.57
N VAL A 241 -9.83 17.49 -4.53
CA VAL A 241 -10.81 18.53 -4.17
C VAL A 241 -10.96 19.54 -5.32
N ASN A 242 -9.87 19.92 -5.97
CA ASN A 242 -9.90 20.86 -7.10
C ASN A 242 -10.65 20.28 -8.30
N VAL A 243 -10.49 18.98 -8.62
CA VAL A 243 -11.26 18.31 -9.67
C VAL A 243 -12.78 18.46 -9.43
N HIS A 244 -13.23 18.21 -8.20
CA HIS A 244 -14.65 18.34 -7.86
C HIS A 244 -15.13 19.80 -7.82
N LYS A 245 -14.27 20.75 -7.43
CA LYS A 245 -14.58 22.19 -7.47
C LYS A 245 -14.77 22.70 -8.89
N GLU A 246 -13.90 22.33 -9.82
CA GLU A 246 -14.03 22.74 -11.24
C GLU A 246 -15.35 22.25 -11.85
N ILE A 247 -15.75 21.01 -11.52
CA ILE A 247 -17.06 20.46 -11.91
C ILE A 247 -18.19 21.32 -11.33
N GLN A 248 -18.13 21.64 -10.04
CA GLN A 248 -19.17 22.43 -9.37
C GLN A 248 -19.28 23.83 -9.99
N ILE A 249 -18.17 24.52 -10.18
CA ILE A 249 -18.11 25.86 -10.78
C ILE A 249 -18.70 25.84 -12.19
N SER A 250 -18.39 24.82 -13.00
CA SER A 250 -18.94 24.65 -14.35
C SER A 250 -20.47 24.58 -14.35
N VAL A 251 -21.04 23.86 -13.39
CA VAL A 251 -22.49 23.70 -13.28
C VAL A 251 -23.16 24.97 -12.76
N GLU A 252 -22.54 25.65 -11.79
CA GLU A 252 -23.06 26.91 -11.22
C GLU A 252 -23.09 28.06 -12.23
N GLN A 253 -22.23 28.02 -13.25
CA GLN A 253 -22.18 29.03 -14.31
C GLN A 253 -23.26 28.86 -15.39
N LEU A 254 -24.06 27.79 -15.35
CA LEU A 254 -25.13 27.59 -16.33
C LEU A 254 -26.27 28.58 -16.10
N ASP A 255 -26.41 29.53 -17.02
CA ASP A 255 -27.55 30.45 -17.08
C ASP A 255 -28.53 30.03 -18.19
N PRO A 256 -29.75 29.57 -17.85
CA PRO A 256 -30.78 29.22 -18.82
C PRO A 256 -31.14 30.35 -19.79
N GLY A 257 -31.01 31.62 -19.38
CA GLY A 257 -31.30 32.77 -20.24
C GLY A 257 -30.32 32.95 -21.40
N SER A 258 -29.10 32.43 -21.26
CA SER A 258 -28.00 32.58 -22.22
C SER A 258 -27.83 31.41 -23.19
N GLU A 259 -28.45 30.25 -22.91
CA GLU A 259 -28.19 29.00 -23.65
C GLU A 259 -28.49 29.11 -25.15
N TYR A 260 -29.57 29.82 -25.50
CA TYR A 260 -30.01 29.95 -26.89
C TYR A 260 -29.46 31.19 -27.60
N SER A 261 -28.72 32.07 -26.92
CA SER A 261 -28.26 33.33 -27.51
C SER A 261 -27.40 33.11 -28.75
N SER A 262 -26.41 32.20 -28.67
CA SER A 262 -25.57 31.87 -29.83
C SER A 262 -26.36 31.19 -30.95
N PHE A 263 -27.33 30.34 -30.61
CA PHE A 263 -28.19 29.70 -31.60
C PHE A 263 -29.02 30.72 -32.38
N ILE A 264 -29.66 31.66 -31.66
CA ILE A 264 -30.45 32.75 -32.22
C ILE A 264 -29.56 33.64 -33.08
N GLU A 265 -28.36 34.00 -32.63
CA GLU A 265 -27.44 34.82 -33.43
C GLU A 265 -27.04 34.15 -34.75
N THR A 266 -26.78 32.84 -34.73
CA THR A 266 -26.43 32.06 -35.94
C THR A 266 -27.61 31.92 -36.91
N HIS A 267 -28.84 31.74 -36.39
CA HIS A 267 -30.02 31.39 -37.20
C HIS A 267 -31.04 32.51 -37.39
N ARG A 268 -30.82 33.70 -36.82
CA ARG A 268 -31.74 34.82 -36.99
C ARG A 268 -31.89 35.14 -38.48
N THR A 269 -33.12 35.09 -38.95
CA THR A 269 -33.48 35.59 -40.28
C THR A 269 -33.81 37.07 -40.16
N SER A 270 -33.44 37.86 -41.17
CA SER A 270 -33.96 39.22 -41.31
C SER A 270 -35.49 39.17 -41.33
N ASP A 271 -36.15 40.18 -40.76
CA ASP A 271 -37.60 40.31 -40.86
C ASP A 271 -37.99 40.24 -42.34
N ILE A 272 -38.75 39.20 -42.68
CA ILE A 272 -39.41 39.14 -43.98
C ILE A 272 -40.48 40.22 -43.89
N GLU A 273 -40.29 41.33 -44.61
CA GLU A 273 -41.38 42.26 -44.89
C GLU A 273 -42.48 41.44 -45.55
N GLN A 274 -43.46 41.02 -44.76
CA GLN A 274 -44.64 40.36 -45.28
C GLN A 274 -45.30 41.40 -46.17
N GLN A 275 -45.29 41.16 -47.48
CA GLN A 275 -46.10 41.97 -48.39
C GLN A 275 -47.53 41.92 -47.87
N GLU A 276 -48.07 43.10 -47.61
CA GLU A 276 -49.48 43.23 -47.29
C GLU A 276 -50.27 42.62 -48.44
N ILE A 277 -51.22 41.74 -48.12
CA ILE A 277 -52.03 41.07 -49.15
C ILE A 277 -52.96 42.12 -49.72
N GLU A 278 -52.57 42.70 -50.84
CA GLU A 278 -53.31 43.74 -51.54
C GLU A 278 -54.06 43.15 -52.75
N PHE A 279 -55.19 43.76 -53.11
CA PHE A 279 -55.92 43.42 -54.33
C PHE A 279 -55.08 43.81 -55.55
N ASP A 280 -54.82 42.84 -56.43
CA ASP A 280 -54.05 43.06 -57.67
C ASP A 280 -54.83 43.95 -58.64
N THR A 281 -54.45 45.23 -58.69
CA THR A 281 -55.10 46.23 -59.53
C THR A 281 -54.90 46.00 -61.03
N SER A 282 -53.94 45.16 -61.44
CA SER A 282 -53.76 44.81 -62.87
C SER A 282 -54.96 44.06 -63.43
N LEU A 283 -55.72 43.36 -62.58
CA LEU A 283 -56.95 42.67 -62.95
C LEU A 283 -58.09 43.62 -63.37
N LEU A 284 -57.96 44.92 -63.10
CA LEU A 284 -58.97 45.93 -63.44
C LEU A 284 -58.65 46.67 -64.75
N GLU A 285 -57.50 46.44 -65.37
CA GLU A 285 -57.07 47.18 -66.57
C GLU A 285 -58.00 47.00 -67.78
N GLU A 286 -58.69 45.86 -67.87
CA GLU A 286 -59.64 45.56 -68.96
C GLU A 286 -61.11 45.84 -68.60
N ASN A 287 -61.41 46.37 -67.40
CA ASN A 287 -62.79 46.56 -66.93
C ASN A 287 -62.98 47.84 -66.09
N GLU A 288 -63.70 48.82 -66.63
CA GLU A 288 -63.94 50.13 -65.98
C GLU A 288 -64.96 50.07 -64.82
N ASN A 289 -65.74 49.00 -64.68
CA ASN A 289 -66.88 48.95 -63.75
C ASN A 289 -66.58 48.23 -62.42
N LEU A 290 -65.37 47.73 -62.23
CA LEU A 290 -64.94 47.01 -61.02
C LEU A 290 -63.98 47.86 -60.20
N GLN A 291 -64.13 47.86 -58.87
CA GLN A 291 -63.25 48.60 -57.94
C GLN A 291 -62.42 47.62 -57.11
N ALA A 292 -61.15 47.95 -56.88
CA ALA A 292 -60.25 47.14 -56.06
C ALA A 292 -60.74 47.08 -54.61
N ASN A 293 -60.62 45.92 -53.97
CA ASN A 293 -61.05 45.68 -52.58
C ASN A 293 -62.56 45.90 -52.30
N GLU A 294 -63.42 46.02 -53.31
CA GLU A 294 -64.86 46.20 -53.14
C GLU A 294 -65.67 45.01 -53.66
N ILE A 295 -66.70 44.61 -52.91
CA ILE A 295 -67.63 43.56 -53.33
C ILE A 295 -68.67 44.16 -54.29
N MET A 296 -68.76 43.60 -55.49
CA MET A 296 -69.78 44.00 -56.47
C MET A 296 -71.13 43.39 -56.11
N TRP A 297 -71.98 44.17 -55.46
CA TRP A 297 -73.35 43.80 -55.13
C TRP A 297 -74.35 44.38 -56.15
N ASN A 298 -74.90 43.54 -57.02
CA ASN A 298 -75.94 43.92 -57.98
C ASN A 298 -76.91 42.76 -58.26
N ASN A 299 -77.88 42.98 -59.15
CA ASN A 299 -78.93 42.01 -59.47
C ASN A 299 -78.40 40.70 -60.08
N LEU A 300 -77.14 40.65 -60.53
CA LEU A 300 -76.49 39.48 -61.11
C LEU A 300 -75.64 38.70 -60.09
N THR A 301 -75.15 39.35 -59.04
CA THR A 301 -74.22 38.76 -58.05
C THR A 301 -74.86 38.48 -56.68
N ALA A 302 -76.03 39.04 -56.39
CA ALA A 302 -76.68 38.97 -55.07
C ALA A 302 -76.92 37.53 -54.56
N GLU A 303 -77.45 36.63 -55.40
CA GLU A 303 -77.75 35.23 -55.00
C GLU A 303 -76.47 34.40 -54.77
N GLY A 304 -75.44 34.64 -55.60
CA GLY A 304 -74.12 34.04 -55.45
C GLY A 304 -73.40 34.50 -54.18
N LEU A 305 -73.43 35.80 -53.89
CA LEU A 305 -72.83 36.37 -52.68
C LEU A 305 -73.54 35.89 -51.40
N GLN A 306 -74.88 35.76 -51.42
CA GLN A 306 -75.60 35.14 -50.30
C GLN A 306 -75.16 33.70 -50.07
N THR A 307 -74.97 32.92 -51.13
CA THR A 307 -74.50 31.52 -51.02
C THR A 307 -73.07 31.44 -50.48
N ILE A 308 -72.16 32.30 -50.94
CA ILE A 308 -70.78 32.38 -50.44
C ILE A 308 -70.77 32.78 -48.97
N TYR A 309 -71.55 33.80 -48.59
CA TYR A 309 -71.67 34.24 -47.21
C TYR A 309 -72.20 33.12 -46.30
N TRP A 310 -73.28 32.42 -46.68
CA TRP A 310 -73.80 31.29 -45.92
C TRP A 310 -72.81 30.13 -45.81
N ARG A 311 -72.02 29.86 -46.85
CA ARG A 311 -70.98 28.82 -46.83
C ARG A 311 -69.84 29.16 -45.88
N SER A 312 -69.31 30.38 -45.93
CA SER A 312 -68.26 30.81 -45.00
C SER A 312 -68.77 30.80 -43.54
N PHE A 313 -70.00 31.26 -43.31
CA PHE A 313 -70.60 31.31 -41.97
C PHE A 313 -70.93 29.93 -41.38
N MET A 314 -71.20 28.92 -42.23
CA MET A 314 -71.35 27.52 -41.77
C MET A 314 -70.01 26.80 -41.63
N SER A 315 -68.98 27.18 -42.40
CA SER A 315 -67.63 26.61 -42.31
C SER A 315 -66.90 26.99 -41.03
N GLU A 316 -67.17 28.15 -40.43
CA GLU A 316 -66.57 28.60 -39.16
C GLU A 316 -67.27 28.05 -37.91
N ARG A 317 -68.39 27.31 -38.07
CA ARG A 317 -69.20 26.75 -36.97
C ARG A 317 -69.03 25.25 -36.76
N ASN A 318 -68.13 24.60 -37.48
CA ASN A 318 -67.64 23.24 -37.22
C ASN A 318 -66.15 23.28 -36.88
#